data_AF-A0A2W0EPI2-F1
#
_entry.id   AF-A0A2W0EPI2-F1
#
_cell.length_a   1.000
_cell.length_b   1.000
_cell.length_c   1.000
_cell.angle_alpha   90.00
_cell.angle_beta   90.00
_cell.angle_gamma   90.00
#
_symmetry.space_group_name_H-M   'P 1'
#
loop_
_entity.id
_entity.type
_entity.pdbx_description
1 polymer ?
#
loop_
_entity_poly.entity_id
_entity_poly.type
_entity_poly.pdbx_seq_one_letter_code
_entity_poly.pdbx_strand_id
1 'polypeptide(L)'
;QQNGTIGIDAGATGIEAVKGVKSKTMHEDTAKEDTRYGTLLDHNIVGTTHQHIYNFRLDMDVDGEQNSLVEVNPVVLPNDRGGPRTSTMQTETKVVGTEQQAAQKFDPSTVRLLTNFSKENKVGNPVSYQLIPYAGGTHPVAKGANFGKDEWLYHRLSFMDKQLWVTQYNPEEKYPEGKYPNRSDKDSGLGQFTQDNHSIENTDDVVWLTTGTTHIARAEEWPIMPTEWVHVLLKPWNFFDETPTLNLNAPK
;
A
#
# COMPACT_ATOMS: atom_id res chain seq x y z
N GLN A 1 -14.74 -11.88 0.05
CA GLN A 1 -15.03 -12.79 -1.09
C GLN A 1 -15.29 -14.19 -0.53
N GLN A 2 -16.07 -15.04 -1.20
CA GLN A 2 -16.45 -16.37 -0.68
C GLN A 2 -15.25 -17.29 -0.39
N ASN A 3 -14.10 -17.05 -1.04
CA ASN A 3 -12.87 -17.81 -0.84
C ASN A 3 -11.98 -17.30 0.32
N GLY A 4 -12.48 -16.38 1.15
CA GLY A 4 -11.73 -15.76 2.25
C GLY A 4 -10.93 -14.51 1.90
N THR A 5 -10.77 -14.17 0.61
CA THR A 5 -10.08 -12.93 0.20
C THR A 5 -10.88 -11.69 0.63
N ILE A 6 -10.20 -10.67 1.13
CA ILE A 6 -10.75 -9.35 1.41
C ILE A 6 -10.09 -8.37 0.43
N GLY A 7 -10.91 -7.57 -0.26
CA GLY A 7 -10.44 -6.49 -1.12
C GLY A 7 -10.86 -5.14 -0.54
N ILE A 8 -9.97 -4.16 -0.65
CA ILE A 8 -10.23 -2.78 -0.24
C ILE A 8 -9.88 -1.92 -1.45
N ASP A 9 -10.89 -1.26 -2.02
CA ASP A 9 -10.73 -0.40 -3.17
C ASP A 9 -11.04 1.05 -2.78
N ALA A 10 -10.25 1.99 -3.28
CA ALA A 10 -10.52 3.42 -3.17
C ALA A 10 -10.75 4.01 -4.57
N GLY A 11 -11.90 4.65 -4.74
CA GLY A 11 -12.29 5.34 -5.98
C GLY A 11 -12.24 6.86 -5.81
N ALA A 12 -11.62 7.55 -6.76
CA ALA A 12 -11.62 9.02 -6.84
C ALA A 12 -12.43 9.47 -8.06
N THR A 13 -13.26 10.49 -7.88
CA THR A 13 -14.05 11.17 -8.92
C THR A 13 -14.35 12.60 -8.43
N GLY A 14 -15.09 13.39 -9.20
CA GLY A 14 -15.49 14.75 -8.82
C GLY A 14 -14.90 15.80 -9.76
N ILE A 15 -14.69 17.00 -9.25
CA ILE A 15 -14.18 18.14 -10.02
C ILE A 15 -12.78 18.47 -9.52
N GLU A 16 -11.83 18.61 -10.45
CA GLU A 16 -10.44 18.92 -10.13
C GLU A 16 -10.26 20.33 -9.53
N ALA A 17 -9.23 20.46 -8.69
CA ALA A 17 -8.71 21.76 -8.29
C ALA A 17 -7.83 22.33 -9.41
N VAL A 18 -8.24 23.46 -9.97
CA VAL A 18 -7.62 24.02 -11.18
C VAL A 18 -6.90 25.35 -10.94
N LYS A 19 -5.85 25.58 -11.72
CA LYS A 19 -5.13 26.86 -11.80
C LYS A 19 -5.64 27.63 -13.02
N GLY A 20 -6.09 28.87 -12.80
CA GLY A 20 -6.37 29.81 -13.89
C GLY A 20 -5.08 30.29 -14.55
N VAL A 21 -5.01 30.23 -15.88
CA VAL A 21 -3.82 30.58 -16.67
C VAL A 21 -4.15 31.46 -17.88
N LYS A 22 -3.14 32.06 -18.50
CA LYS A 22 -3.33 32.91 -19.70
C LYS A 22 -3.56 32.06 -20.95
N SER A 23 -2.88 30.93 -21.06
CA SER A 23 -2.94 30.08 -22.23
C SER A 23 -4.33 29.50 -22.50
N LYS A 24 -4.82 29.66 -23.73
CA LYS A 24 -5.99 28.91 -24.21
C LYS A 24 -5.63 27.61 -24.90
N THR A 25 -4.46 27.56 -25.54
CA THR A 25 -3.95 26.36 -26.20
C THR A 25 -2.45 26.20 -25.94
N MET A 26 -1.91 25.02 -26.25
CA MET A 26 -0.47 24.77 -26.15
C MET A 26 0.40 25.56 -27.15
N HIS A 27 -0.22 26.31 -28.07
CA HIS A 27 0.47 27.12 -29.08
C HIS A 27 0.79 28.55 -28.62
N GLU A 28 0.36 28.94 -27.41
CA GLU A 28 0.59 30.29 -26.88
C GLU A 28 1.91 30.38 -26.11
N ASP A 29 2.51 31.58 -26.10
CA ASP A 29 3.85 31.81 -25.55
C ASP A 29 3.99 31.39 -24.08
N THR A 30 2.92 31.55 -23.27
CA THR A 30 2.94 31.20 -21.85
C THR A 30 2.67 29.72 -21.59
N ALA A 31 2.27 28.92 -22.59
CA ALA A 31 1.74 27.57 -22.37
C ALA A 31 2.74 26.68 -21.63
N LYS A 32 4.00 26.71 -22.04
CA LYS A 32 5.07 25.93 -21.40
C LYS A 32 5.23 26.25 -19.92
N GLU A 33 5.11 27.51 -19.53
CA GLU A 33 5.22 27.94 -18.14
C GLU A 33 3.92 27.66 -17.36
N ASP A 34 2.79 27.96 -18.00
CA ASP A 34 1.46 27.74 -17.44
C ASP A 34 1.25 26.27 -17.06
N THR A 35 1.75 25.33 -17.89
CA THR A 35 1.67 23.87 -17.71
C THR A 35 2.90 23.24 -17.05
N ARG A 36 3.79 24.02 -16.43
CA ARG A 36 4.98 23.47 -15.75
C ARG A 36 4.61 22.47 -14.64
N TYR A 37 3.46 22.65 -14.00
CA TYR A 37 3.00 21.89 -12.84
C TYR A 37 1.66 21.17 -13.07
N GLY A 38 1.24 21.00 -14.32
CA GLY A 38 -0.07 20.41 -14.63
C GLY A 38 -0.42 20.46 -16.11
N THR A 39 -1.51 19.80 -16.48
CA THR A 39 -1.98 19.73 -17.87
C THR A 39 -2.97 20.86 -18.15
N LEU A 40 -2.88 21.50 -19.33
CA LEU A 40 -3.93 22.41 -19.81
C LEU A 40 -5.16 21.58 -20.20
N LEU A 41 -6.21 21.63 -19.38
CA LEU A 41 -7.43 20.82 -19.53
C LEU A 41 -8.47 21.47 -20.43
N ASP A 42 -8.55 22.80 -20.35
CA ASP A 42 -9.50 23.63 -21.10
C ASP A 42 -8.86 25.01 -21.30
N HIS A 43 -9.52 25.86 -22.07
CA HIS A 43 -9.09 27.23 -22.26
C HIS A 43 -8.94 27.93 -20.90
N ASN A 44 -7.73 28.42 -20.61
CA ASN A 44 -7.39 29.12 -19.37
C ASN A 44 -7.39 28.26 -18.09
N ILE A 45 -7.46 26.93 -18.19
CA ILE A 45 -7.63 26.02 -17.06
C ILE A 45 -6.56 24.93 -17.06
N VAL A 46 -5.72 24.89 -16.02
CA VAL A 46 -4.73 23.84 -15.80
C VAL A 46 -5.13 22.96 -14.62
N GLY A 47 -5.22 21.65 -14.83
CA GLY A 47 -5.32 20.65 -13.78
C GLY A 47 -3.95 20.46 -13.13
N THR A 48 -3.79 20.94 -11.89
CA THR A 48 -2.48 20.93 -11.21
C THR A 48 -2.16 19.51 -10.74
N THR A 49 -0.97 18.99 -11.10
CA THR A 49 -0.54 17.65 -10.70
C THR A 49 -0.52 17.49 -9.18
N HIS A 50 -1.09 16.38 -8.69
CA HIS A 50 -1.15 16.08 -7.26
C HIS A 50 -1.13 14.56 -7.00
N GLN A 51 -1.18 14.15 -5.73
CA GLN A 51 -1.30 12.75 -5.35
C GLN A 51 -2.56 12.53 -4.51
N HIS A 52 -3.21 11.38 -4.70
CA HIS A 52 -4.18 10.84 -3.75
C HIS A 52 -3.50 9.69 -3.02
N ILE A 53 -3.30 9.83 -1.71
CA ILE A 53 -2.63 8.82 -0.88
C ILE A 53 -3.60 8.37 0.21
N TYR A 54 -3.90 7.09 0.22
CA TYR A 54 -4.81 6.43 1.15
C TYR A 54 -3.98 5.54 2.09
N ASN A 55 -4.37 5.47 3.36
CA ASN A 55 -3.80 4.52 4.31
C ASN A 55 -4.93 3.82 5.07
N PHE A 56 -4.81 2.51 5.24
CA PHE A 56 -5.78 1.68 5.92
C PHE A 56 -5.15 1.05 7.16
N ARG A 57 -5.71 1.31 8.34
CA ARG A 57 -5.38 0.61 9.59
C ARG A 57 -6.17 -0.70 9.67
N LEU A 58 -5.46 -1.82 9.80
CA LEU A 58 -6.02 -3.17 9.80
C LEU A 58 -5.51 -3.92 11.03
N ASP A 59 -6.34 -3.95 12.06
CA ASP A 59 -6.15 -4.81 13.24
C ASP A 59 -6.45 -6.24 12.82
N MET A 60 -5.42 -7.06 12.62
CA MET A 60 -5.58 -8.39 12.03
C MET A 60 -5.12 -9.47 12.99
N ASP A 61 -6.09 -10.23 13.53
CA ASP A 61 -5.82 -11.44 14.31
C ASP A 61 -5.89 -12.68 13.41
N VAL A 62 -4.77 -13.06 12.79
CA VAL A 62 -4.72 -14.23 11.90
C VAL A 62 -4.82 -15.52 12.74
N ASP A 63 -6.05 -16.01 12.90
CA ASP A 63 -6.39 -17.18 13.75
C ASP A 63 -5.88 -17.06 15.21
N GLY A 64 -5.82 -15.82 15.70
CA GLY A 64 -5.35 -15.45 17.04
C GLY A 64 -4.50 -14.18 17.00
N GLU A 65 -4.36 -13.55 18.17
CA GLU A 65 -3.67 -12.25 18.35
C GLU A 65 -2.17 -12.33 18.06
N GLN A 66 -1.49 -13.42 18.45
CA GLN A 66 -0.03 -13.51 18.38
C GLN A 66 0.43 -13.83 16.96
N ASN A 67 0.85 -12.81 16.21
CA ASN A 67 1.25 -12.93 14.81
C ASN A 67 2.69 -12.44 14.60
N SER A 68 3.22 -12.63 13.40
CA SER A 68 4.52 -12.11 12.98
C SER A 68 4.47 -11.74 11.50
N LEU A 69 5.17 -10.67 11.14
CA LEU A 69 5.38 -10.33 9.74
C LEU A 69 6.46 -11.22 9.12
N VAL A 70 6.14 -11.87 8.00
CA VAL A 70 7.04 -12.74 7.25
C VAL A 70 7.21 -12.22 5.83
N GLU A 71 8.46 -12.10 5.38
CA GLU A 71 8.82 -11.83 3.99
C GLU A 71 9.15 -13.13 3.28
N VAL A 72 8.53 -13.34 2.12
CA VAL A 72 8.87 -14.44 1.20
C VAL A 72 9.26 -13.79 -0.13
N ASN A 73 10.53 -13.83 -0.46
CA ASN A 73 11.10 -13.17 -1.63
C ASN A 73 11.43 -14.22 -2.70
N PRO A 74 10.75 -14.22 -3.86
CA PRO A 74 11.12 -15.05 -4.99
C PRO A 74 12.51 -14.65 -5.52
N VAL A 75 13.40 -15.62 -5.67
CA VAL A 75 14.77 -15.42 -6.14
C VAL A 75 15.14 -16.42 -7.23
N VAL A 76 16.08 -16.05 -8.08
CA VAL A 76 16.67 -16.95 -9.08
C VAL A 76 18.08 -17.30 -8.62
N LEU A 77 18.29 -18.57 -8.27
CA LEU A 77 19.58 -19.07 -7.77
C LEU A 77 20.21 -20.07 -8.75
N PRO A 78 21.54 -20.19 -8.78
CA PRO A 78 22.23 -21.22 -9.56
C PRO A 78 21.70 -22.62 -9.25
N ASN A 79 21.62 -23.47 -10.26
CA ASN A 79 21.25 -24.86 -10.07
C ASN A 79 22.43 -25.66 -9.49
N ASP A 80 22.26 -26.21 -8.30
CA ASP A 80 23.24 -27.03 -7.59
C ASP A 80 22.94 -28.55 -7.64
N ARG A 81 21.92 -28.97 -8.42
CA ARG A 81 21.45 -30.37 -8.49
C ARG A 81 21.81 -31.11 -9.79
N GLY A 82 22.60 -30.49 -10.68
CA GLY A 82 22.97 -31.06 -11.97
C GLY A 82 21.84 -31.03 -13.02
N GLY A 83 22.04 -31.69 -14.16
CA GLY A 83 21.13 -31.64 -15.31
C GLY A 83 21.33 -30.40 -16.21
N PRO A 84 20.48 -30.20 -17.24
CA PRO A 84 20.70 -29.19 -18.28
C PRO A 84 20.37 -27.75 -17.86
N ARG A 85 19.72 -27.55 -16.70
CA ARG A 85 19.28 -26.23 -16.21
C ARG A 85 20.44 -25.51 -15.54
N THR A 86 20.58 -24.21 -15.78
CA THR A 86 21.59 -23.37 -15.12
C THR A 86 21.09 -22.69 -13.84
N SER A 87 19.76 -22.54 -13.68
CA SER A 87 19.16 -21.87 -12.53
C SER A 87 17.81 -22.47 -12.12
N THR A 88 17.39 -22.11 -10.90
CA THR A 88 16.13 -22.49 -10.26
C THR A 88 15.44 -21.27 -9.68
N MET A 89 14.11 -21.30 -9.66
CA MET A 89 13.30 -20.35 -8.89
C MET A 89 13.20 -20.89 -7.47
N GLN A 90 13.62 -20.10 -6.50
CA GLN A 90 13.56 -20.42 -5.08
C GLN A 90 12.92 -19.26 -4.32
N THR A 91 12.77 -19.42 -3.01
CA THR A 91 12.25 -18.39 -2.12
C THR A 91 13.18 -18.21 -0.94
N GLU A 92 13.54 -16.96 -0.63
CA GLU A 92 14.16 -16.59 0.63
C GLU A 92 13.07 -16.15 1.60
N THR A 93 13.04 -16.74 2.80
CA THR A 93 12.04 -16.44 3.83
C THR A 93 12.71 -15.80 5.03
N LYS A 94 12.11 -14.73 5.56
CA LYS A 94 12.61 -14.00 6.73
C LYS A 94 11.46 -13.55 7.61
N VAL A 95 11.58 -13.73 8.92
CA VAL A 95 10.71 -13.08 9.91
C VAL A 95 11.23 -11.66 10.16
N VAL A 96 10.32 -10.68 10.15
CA VAL A 96 10.64 -9.26 10.40
C VAL A 96 10.46 -9.01 11.89
N GLY A 97 11.52 -8.54 12.54
CA GLY A 97 11.57 -8.56 14.00
C GLY A 97 11.05 -7.33 14.70
N THR A 98 11.02 -6.19 14.01
CA THR A 98 10.77 -4.87 14.62
C THR A 98 9.98 -3.94 13.71
N GLU A 99 9.29 -2.98 14.32
CA GLU A 99 8.44 -2.00 13.63
C GLU A 99 9.19 -1.19 12.54
N GLN A 100 10.42 -0.73 12.81
CA GLN A 100 11.19 0.04 11.82
C GLN A 100 11.63 -0.82 10.64
N GLN A 101 11.84 -2.13 10.82
CA GLN A 101 12.09 -3.05 9.72
C GLN A 101 10.81 -3.32 8.91
N ALA A 102 9.65 -3.35 9.58
CA ALA A 102 8.36 -3.55 8.92
C ALA A 102 7.88 -2.32 8.14
N ALA A 103 8.29 -1.12 8.54
CA ALA A 103 8.07 0.12 7.80
C ALA A 103 8.88 0.11 6.48
N GLN A 104 8.26 -0.38 5.40
CA GLN A 104 8.96 -0.65 4.13
C GLN A 104 8.18 -0.24 2.88
N LYS A 105 8.93 -0.02 1.80
CA LYS A 105 8.36 0.04 0.45
C LYS A 105 7.84 -1.34 0.07
N PHE A 106 6.77 -1.39 -0.73
CA PHE A 106 6.24 -2.65 -1.24
C PHE A 106 6.68 -2.90 -2.69
N ASP A 107 7.30 -4.06 -2.92
CA ASP A 107 7.56 -4.59 -4.27
C ASP A 107 6.48 -5.64 -4.60
N PRO A 108 5.62 -5.40 -5.62
CA PRO A 108 4.53 -6.32 -5.97
C PRO A 108 5.00 -7.66 -6.53
N SER A 109 6.30 -7.85 -6.77
CA SER A 109 6.89 -9.15 -7.10
C SER A 109 7.22 -10.02 -5.89
N THR A 110 7.10 -9.47 -4.67
CA THR A 110 7.39 -10.16 -3.41
C THR A 110 6.13 -10.53 -2.64
N VAL A 111 6.27 -11.38 -1.62
CA VAL A 111 5.18 -11.80 -0.74
C VAL A 111 5.46 -11.30 0.68
N ARG A 112 4.43 -10.72 1.30
CA ARG A 112 4.41 -10.30 2.71
C ARG A 112 3.23 -10.98 3.37
N LEU A 113 3.48 -11.67 4.47
CA LEU A 113 2.47 -12.44 5.20
C LEU A 113 2.38 -11.93 6.63
N LEU A 114 1.17 -11.75 7.15
CA LEU A 114 0.94 -11.79 8.58
C LEU A 114 0.64 -13.24 8.95
N THR A 115 1.48 -13.83 9.80
CA THR A 115 1.54 -15.27 10.03
C THR A 115 1.36 -15.58 11.51
N ASN A 116 0.56 -16.60 11.81
CA ASN A 116 0.46 -17.18 13.14
C ASN A 116 1.27 -18.48 13.20
N PHE A 117 2.38 -18.46 13.93
CA PHE A 117 3.27 -19.62 14.06
C PHE A 117 2.78 -20.67 15.06
N SER A 118 1.74 -20.38 15.85
CA SER A 118 1.14 -21.33 16.80
C SER A 118 0.05 -22.21 16.17
N LYS A 119 -0.32 -21.93 14.92
CA LYS A 119 -1.42 -22.56 14.19
C LYS A 119 -0.94 -22.99 12.81
N GLU A 120 -1.18 -24.25 12.48
CA GLU A 120 -0.79 -24.82 11.20
C GLU A 120 -2.01 -25.39 10.48
N ASN A 121 -1.96 -25.39 9.14
CA ASN A 121 -2.90 -26.14 8.34
C ASN A 121 -2.56 -27.64 8.30
N LYS A 122 -3.36 -28.46 7.60
CA LYS A 122 -3.23 -29.93 7.56
C LYS A 122 -1.86 -30.45 7.07
N VAL A 123 -1.03 -29.62 6.44
CA VAL A 123 0.30 -29.99 5.94
C VAL A 123 1.45 -29.37 6.75
N GLY A 124 1.15 -28.72 7.88
CA GLY A 124 2.15 -28.12 8.75
C GLY A 124 2.63 -26.73 8.32
N ASN A 125 1.95 -26.07 7.37
CA ASN A 125 2.28 -24.68 7.05
C ASN A 125 1.60 -23.75 8.06
N PRO A 126 2.30 -22.73 8.59
CA PRO A 126 1.69 -21.70 9.44
C PRO A 126 0.53 -20.99 8.72
N VAL A 127 -0.60 -20.84 9.41
CA VAL A 127 -1.75 -20.12 8.86
C VAL A 127 -1.42 -18.63 8.72
N SER A 128 -1.72 -18.05 7.56
CA SER A 128 -1.29 -16.69 7.23
C SER A 128 -2.31 -15.93 6.38
N TYR A 129 -2.21 -14.61 6.37
CA TYR A 129 -2.80 -13.76 5.34
C TYR A 129 -1.72 -12.99 4.59
N GLN A 130 -1.76 -13.02 3.26
CA GLN A 130 -0.92 -12.22 2.39
C GLN A 130 -1.42 -10.78 2.35
N LEU A 131 -0.51 -9.84 2.58
CA LEU A 131 -0.72 -8.40 2.56
C LEU A 131 -0.29 -7.84 1.20
N ILE A 132 -1.19 -7.19 0.46
CA ILE A 132 -0.92 -6.61 -0.86
C ILE A 132 -1.38 -5.14 -0.88
N PRO A 133 -0.53 -4.19 -0.43
CA PRO A 133 -0.86 -2.76 -0.44
C PRO A 133 -1.08 -2.16 -1.84
N TYR A 134 -0.58 -2.82 -2.89
CA TYR A 134 -0.80 -2.41 -4.28
C TYR A 134 -1.11 -3.61 -5.16
N ALA A 135 -2.38 -3.77 -5.50
CA ALA A 135 -2.90 -4.80 -6.40
C ALA A 135 -3.27 -4.26 -7.80
N GLY A 136 -2.91 -3.01 -8.08
CA GLY A 136 -3.19 -2.31 -9.33
C GLY A 136 -3.96 -1.00 -9.12
N GLY A 137 -4.15 -0.26 -10.20
CA GLY A 137 -4.94 0.95 -10.25
C GLY A 137 -5.08 1.47 -11.67
N THR A 138 -5.97 2.43 -11.88
CA THR A 138 -6.29 2.99 -13.20
C THR A 138 -5.58 4.32 -13.48
N HIS A 139 -5.04 4.96 -12.44
CA HIS A 139 -4.09 6.07 -12.53
C HIS A 139 -2.63 5.62 -12.28
N PRO A 140 -1.62 6.43 -12.66
CA PRO A 140 -0.23 6.15 -12.33
C PRO A 140 -0.03 5.98 -10.81
N VAL A 141 0.70 4.94 -10.40
CA VAL A 141 0.93 4.64 -8.98
C VAL A 141 1.85 5.67 -8.30
N ALA A 142 1.53 6.03 -7.06
CA ALA A 142 2.43 6.74 -6.16
C ALA A 142 3.45 5.75 -5.56
N LYS A 143 4.73 5.87 -5.95
CA LYS A 143 5.82 5.06 -5.37
C LYS A 143 6.23 5.52 -3.96
N GLY A 144 5.68 6.64 -3.51
CA GLY A 144 5.99 7.38 -2.30
C GLY A 144 5.50 8.82 -2.46
N ALA A 145 5.86 9.67 -1.52
CA ALA A 145 5.51 11.08 -1.57
C ALA A 145 6.42 11.81 -2.59
N ASN A 146 5.83 12.51 -3.56
CA ASN A 146 6.56 13.32 -4.54
C ASN A 146 6.96 14.69 -3.96
N PHE A 147 7.68 14.67 -2.83
CA PHE A 147 8.21 15.85 -2.15
C PHE A 147 9.70 15.71 -1.90
N GLY A 148 10.41 16.84 -1.81
CA GLY A 148 11.76 16.87 -1.24
C GLY A 148 11.74 16.38 0.19
N LYS A 149 12.83 15.73 0.63
CA LYS A 149 12.93 15.20 2.01
C LYS A 149 12.95 16.31 3.07
N ASP A 150 13.27 17.53 2.67
CA ASP A 150 13.33 18.77 3.45
C ASP A 150 11.99 19.52 3.51
N GLU A 151 10.97 19.05 2.78
CA GLU A 151 9.65 19.65 2.80
C GLU A 151 8.94 19.38 4.14
N TRP A 152 8.32 20.40 4.71
CA TRP A 152 7.58 20.29 5.98
C TRP A 152 6.50 19.20 5.94
N LEU A 153 5.80 19.05 4.82
CA LEU A 153 4.78 18.02 4.67
C LEU A 153 5.38 16.61 4.75
N TYR A 154 6.56 16.41 4.15
CA TYR A 154 7.28 15.13 4.19
C TYR A 154 7.70 14.77 5.63
N HIS A 155 8.15 15.76 6.41
CA HIS A 155 8.53 15.57 7.81
C HIS A 155 7.35 15.31 8.75
N ARG A 156 6.16 15.84 8.43
CA ARG A 156 4.98 15.72 9.29
C ARG A 156 4.18 14.44 9.06
N LEU A 157 4.33 13.79 7.90
CA LEU A 157 3.45 12.71 7.45
C LEU A 157 4.25 11.54 6.84
N SER A 158 4.95 10.78 7.68
CA SER A 158 5.84 9.71 7.22
C SER A 158 5.11 8.59 6.48
N PHE A 159 3.82 8.38 6.79
CA PHE A 159 3.01 7.30 6.21
C PHE A 159 2.93 7.35 4.67
N MET A 160 3.11 8.55 4.08
CA MET A 160 3.01 8.76 2.63
C MET A 160 4.13 8.07 1.84
N ASP A 161 5.28 7.82 2.48
CA ASP A 161 6.46 7.32 1.79
C ASP A 161 6.67 5.81 1.92
N LYS A 162 5.86 5.06 2.66
CA LYS A 162 6.00 3.59 2.73
C LYS A 162 4.65 2.91 2.63
N GLN A 163 4.59 1.85 1.83
CA GLN A 163 3.35 1.15 1.51
C GLN A 163 2.92 0.13 2.57
N LEU A 164 3.87 -0.40 3.35
CA LEU A 164 3.59 -1.35 4.42
C LEU A 164 4.22 -0.85 5.72
N TRP A 165 3.43 -0.91 6.79
CA TRP A 165 3.87 -0.75 8.17
C TRP A 165 3.21 -1.84 9.01
N VAL A 166 3.91 -2.26 10.05
CA VAL A 166 3.36 -3.11 11.12
C VAL A 166 3.81 -2.51 12.45
N THR A 167 2.87 -2.26 13.34
CA THR A 167 3.09 -1.75 14.70
C THR A 167 2.55 -2.73 15.71
N GLN A 168 3.08 -2.76 16.92
CA GLN A 168 2.41 -3.47 18.00
C GLN A 168 1.04 -2.80 18.29
N TYR A 169 0.02 -3.58 18.65
CA TYR A 169 -1.30 -3.04 18.94
C TYR A 169 -1.29 -2.04 20.10
N ASN A 170 -1.90 -0.89 19.87
CA ASN A 170 -2.18 0.12 20.87
C ASN A 170 -3.55 0.75 20.58
N PRO A 171 -4.51 0.73 21.53
CA PRO A 171 -5.85 1.25 21.31
C PRO A 171 -5.91 2.77 21.04
N GLU A 172 -4.88 3.54 21.41
CA GLU A 172 -4.81 4.98 21.14
C GLU A 172 -4.17 5.31 19.77
N GLU A 173 -3.54 4.34 19.10
CA GLU A 173 -2.86 4.52 17.82
C GLU A 173 -3.80 4.18 16.66
N LYS A 174 -4.49 5.21 16.15
CA LYS A 174 -5.57 5.05 15.17
C LYS A 174 -5.34 5.71 13.82
N TYR A 175 -4.53 6.76 13.79
CA TYR A 175 -4.46 7.69 12.65
C TYR A 175 -3.03 7.75 12.10
N PRO A 176 -2.80 7.40 10.82
CA PRO A 176 -1.46 7.40 10.23
C PRO A 176 -0.81 8.79 10.19
N GLU A 177 -1.61 9.86 10.20
CA GLU A 177 -1.21 11.26 10.26
C GLU A 177 -1.18 11.85 11.68
N GLY A 178 -1.57 11.05 12.69
CA GLY A 178 -1.71 11.48 14.07
C GLY A 178 -3.09 12.06 14.40
N LYS A 179 -3.37 12.21 15.70
CA LYS A 179 -4.71 12.54 16.22
C LYS A 179 -5.19 13.95 15.86
N TYR A 180 -4.27 14.91 15.75
CA TYR A 180 -4.58 16.32 15.49
C TYR A 180 -3.63 16.88 14.40
N PRO A 181 -3.82 16.51 13.13
CA PRO A 181 -2.86 16.81 12.06
C PRO A 181 -2.89 18.28 11.60
N ASN A 182 -3.94 19.03 11.93
CA ASN A 182 -4.09 20.41 11.52
C ASN A 182 -2.96 21.29 12.10
N ARG A 183 -2.08 21.79 11.23
CA ARG A 183 -0.89 22.58 11.57
C ARG A 183 0.07 21.88 12.56
N SER A 184 0.11 20.55 12.57
CA SER A 184 1.13 19.81 13.31
C SER A 184 2.54 20.31 12.93
N ASP A 185 3.49 20.31 13.86
CA ASP A 185 4.88 20.72 13.63
C ASP A 185 5.82 19.51 13.46
N LYS A 186 5.31 18.31 13.75
CA LYS A 186 6.00 17.02 13.65
C LYS A 186 5.03 15.89 13.30
N ASP A 187 5.58 14.74 12.97
CA ASP A 187 4.82 13.49 12.86
C ASP A 187 4.35 13.03 14.26
N SER A 188 3.06 12.73 14.37
CA SER A 188 2.44 12.16 15.58
C SER A 188 1.56 10.95 15.26
N GLY A 189 1.75 10.40 14.06
CA GLY A 189 1.11 9.19 13.56
C GLY A 189 2.14 8.08 13.40
N LEU A 190 2.18 7.42 12.23
CA LEU A 190 3.03 6.24 12.01
C LEU A 190 4.53 6.49 12.20
N GLY A 191 5.01 7.71 11.95
CA GLY A 191 6.40 8.04 12.25
C GLY A 191 6.70 8.04 13.76
N GLN A 192 5.73 8.43 14.58
CA GLN A 192 5.85 8.37 16.05
C GLN A 192 5.60 6.95 16.57
N PHE A 193 4.59 6.24 16.06
CA PHE A 193 4.22 4.90 16.53
C PHE A 193 5.38 3.90 16.40
N THR A 194 6.16 4.02 15.32
CA THR A 194 7.32 3.14 15.05
C THR A 194 8.65 3.64 15.65
N GLN A 195 8.63 4.73 16.42
CA GLN A 195 9.86 5.35 16.91
C GLN A 195 10.56 4.49 17.98
N ASP A 196 9.79 3.87 18.86
CA ASP A 196 10.30 3.02 19.94
C ASP A 196 10.78 1.65 19.42
N ASN A 197 10.46 1.32 18.17
CA ASN A 197 10.92 0.15 17.45
C ASN A 197 10.65 -1.15 18.21
N HIS A 198 9.42 -1.32 18.68
CA HIS A 198 9.02 -2.50 19.43
C HIS A 198 9.23 -3.77 18.60
N SER A 199 9.32 -4.90 19.30
CA SER A 199 9.29 -6.20 18.63
C SER A 199 7.87 -6.47 18.14
N ILE A 200 7.79 -7.04 16.94
CA ILE A 200 6.55 -7.49 16.28
C ILE A 200 6.59 -9.00 15.99
N GLU A 201 7.41 -9.74 16.75
CA GLU A 201 7.48 -11.21 16.62
C GLU A 201 6.60 -11.85 17.67
N ASN A 202 5.53 -12.48 17.21
CA ASN A 202 4.60 -13.25 18.03
C ASN A 202 3.98 -12.35 19.09
N THR A 203 3.34 -11.28 18.61
CA THR A 203 2.66 -10.22 19.36
C THR A 203 1.34 -9.87 18.67
N ASP A 204 0.48 -9.13 19.38
CA ASP A 204 -0.69 -8.50 18.79
C ASP A 204 -0.24 -7.30 17.94
N ASP A 205 -0.50 -7.35 16.65
CA ASP A 205 0.07 -6.47 15.62
C ASP A 205 -1.02 -5.80 14.77
N VAL A 206 -0.80 -4.52 14.46
CA VAL A 206 -1.64 -3.74 13.54
C VAL A 206 -0.91 -3.52 12.22
N VAL A 207 -1.54 -3.92 11.12
CA VAL A 207 -1.05 -3.68 9.77
C VAL A 207 -1.56 -2.34 9.25
N TRP A 208 -0.68 -1.57 8.59
CA TRP A 208 -1.06 -0.34 7.91
C TRP A 208 -0.63 -0.39 6.45
N LEU A 209 -1.60 -0.27 5.55
CA LEU A 209 -1.37 -0.34 4.10
C LEU A 209 -1.55 1.04 3.48
N THR A 210 -0.47 1.64 2.99
CA THR A 210 -0.53 2.87 2.19
C THR A 210 -0.55 2.52 0.70
N THR A 211 -1.47 3.12 -0.04
CA THR A 211 -1.54 3.05 -1.51
C THR A 211 -1.89 4.43 -2.07
N GLY A 212 -1.70 4.65 -3.35
CA GLY A 212 -2.03 5.95 -3.92
C GLY A 212 -1.71 6.12 -5.39
N THR A 213 -2.12 7.27 -5.90
CA THR A 213 -1.95 7.69 -7.29
C THR A 213 -1.14 8.96 -7.40
N THR A 214 -0.40 9.11 -8.50
CA THR A 214 0.11 10.39 -8.97
C THR A 214 -0.77 10.83 -10.12
N HIS A 215 -1.63 11.81 -9.86
CA HIS A 215 -2.62 12.30 -10.80
C HIS A 215 -2.01 13.41 -11.68
N ILE A 216 -1.69 13.04 -12.92
CA ILE A 216 -1.35 13.97 -14.00
C ILE A 216 -2.59 14.06 -14.88
N ALA A 217 -3.28 15.19 -14.80
CA ALA A 217 -4.60 15.35 -15.39
C ALA A 217 -4.59 15.24 -16.93
N ARG A 218 -5.76 14.97 -17.52
CA ARG A 218 -6.00 14.94 -18.98
C ARG A 218 -7.39 15.47 -19.33
N ALA A 219 -7.58 15.90 -20.57
CA ALA A 219 -8.80 16.61 -21.00
C ALA A 219 -10.10 15.82 -20.75
N GLU A 220 -10.08 14.48 -20.81
CA GLU A 220 -11.28 13.67 -20.56
C GLU A 220 -11.73 13.66 -19.09
N GLU A 221 -10.97 14.28 -18.18
CA GLU A 221 -11.30 14.42 -16.76
C GLU A 221 -11.98 15.78 -16.47
N TRP A 222 -12.20 16.62 -17.48
CA TRP A 222 -12.86 17.92 -17.36
C TRP A 222 -14.17 17.99 -18.18
N PRO A 223 -15.27 18.55 -17.65
CA PRO A 223 -15.41 19.26 -16.37
C PRO A 223 -15.65 18.38 -15.15
N ILE A 224 -15.70 17.05 -15.34
CA ILE A 224 -15.91 16.09 -14.26
C ILE A 224 -15.07 14.84 -14.53
N MET A 225 -14.33 14.40 -13.52
CA MET A 225 -13.41 13.28 -13.62
C MET A 225 -14.18 11.95 -13.55
N PRO A 226 -14.05 11.05 -14.54
CA PRO A 226 -14.51 9.67 -14.43
C PRO A 226 -13.91 8.98 -13.20
N THR A 227 -14.57 7.97 -12.65
CA THR A 227 -14.03 7.30 -11.46
C THR A 227 -12.77 6.51 -11.78
N GLU A 228 -11.70 6.84 -11.06
CA GLU A 228 -10.40 6.17 -11.12
C GLU A 228 -10.18 5.39 -9.82
N TRP A 229 -9.56 4.21 -9.90
CA TRP A 229 -9.51 3.23 -8.80
C TRP A 229 -8.07 2.84 -8.44
N VAL A 230 -7.88 2.48 -7.17
CA VAL A 230 -6.72 1.72 -6.67
C VAL A 230 -7.19 0.53 -5.85
N HIS A 231 -6.43 -0.56 -5.90
CA HIS A 231 -6.80 -1.85 -5.33
C HIS A 231 -5.80 -2.32 -4.27
N VAL A 232 -6.32 -2.81 -3.15
CA VAL A 232 -5.58 -3.45 -2.05
C VAL A 232 -6.20 -4.82 -1.79
N LEU A 233 -5.37 -5.83 -1.52
CA LEU A 233 -5.85 -7.20 -1.26
C LEU A 233 -5.25 -7.79 0.01
N LEU A 234 -6.08 -8.54 0.72
CA LEU A 234 -5.71 -9.46 1.80
C LEU A 234 -6.16 -10.85 1.40
N LYS A 235 -5.24 -11.81 1.29
CA LYS A 235 -5.57 -13.16 0.80
C LYS A 235 -5.18 -14.22 1.82
N PRO A 236 -6.05 -15.21 2.11
CA PRO A 236 -5.65 -16.35 2.91
C PRO A 236 -4.47 -17.06 2.23
N TRP A 237 -3.39 -17.32 2.98
CA TRP A 237 -2.21 -18.00 2.53
C TRP A 237 -1.92 -19.17 3.46
N ASN A 238 -2.13 -20.39 2.98
CA ASN A 238 -2.14 -21.60 3.82
C ASN A 238 -3.07 -21.51 5.05
N PHE A 239 -3.98 -20.52 5.12
CA PHE A 239 -4.97 -20.40 6.19
C PHE A 239 -5.98 -21.55 6.18
N PHE A 240 -6.33 -22.01 4.99
CA PHE A 240 -7.23 -23.13 4.77
C PHE A 240 -6.47 -24.38 4.36
N ASP A 241 -7.12 -25.52 4.52
CA ASP A 241 -6.59 -26.84 4.17
C ASP A 241 -6.76 -27.19 2.69
N GLU A 242 -7.66 -26.52 1.98
CA GLU A 242 -8.03 -26.78 0.60
C GLU A 242 -8.76 -25.58 -0.01
N THR A 243 -9.26 -25.72 -1.24
CA THR A 243 -10.06 -24.68 -1.91
C THR A 243 -11.28 -24.33 -1.05
N PRO A 244 -11.38 -23.10 -0.49
CA PRO A 244 -12.38 -22.77 0.53
C PRO A 244 -13.83 -22.79 0.03
N THR A 245 -14.03 -22.85 -1.29
CA THR A 245 -15.34 -22.79 -1.94
C THR A 245 -15.80 -24.12 -2.54
N LEU A 246 -15.12 -25.23 -2.27
CA LEU A 246 -15.48 -26.56 -2.80
C LEU A 246 -16.92 -26.98 -2.50
N ASN A 247 -17.44 -26.63 -1.31
CA ASN A 247 -18.73 -27.11 -0.80
C ASN A 247 -19.78 -25.99 -0.60
N LEU A 248 -19.69 -24.86 -1.32
CA LEU A 248 -20.61 -23.72 -1.13
C LEU A 248 -22.10 -24.08 -1.24
N ASN A 249 -22.44 -25.09 -2.04
CA ASN A 249 -23.81 -25.54 -2.30
C ASN A 249 -24.12 -26.93 -1.70
N ALA A 250 -23.25 -27.47 -0.85
CA ALA A 250 -23.53 -28.73 -0.19
C ALA A 250 -24.75 -28.55 0.76
N PRO A 251 -25.72 -29.49 0.78
CA PRO A 251 -26.77 -29.48 1.78
C PRO A 251 -26.15 -29.47 3.19
N LYS A 252 -26.66 -28.60 4.07
CA LYS A 252 -26.28 -28.58 5.48
C LYS A 252 -26.70 -29.87 6.19
#